data_AF-A0AAV8XIM5-F1
#
_entry.id   AF-A0AAV8XIM5-F1
#
_cell.length_a   1.000
_cell.length_b   1.000
_cell.length_c   1.000
_cell.angle_alpha   90.00
_cell.angle_beta   90.00
_cell.angle_gamma   90.00
#
_symmetry.space_group_name_H-M   'P 1'
#
loop_
_entity.id
_entity.type
_entity.pdbx_description
1 polymer ?
#
loop_
_entity_poly.entity_id
_entity_poly.type
_entity_poly.pdbx_seq_one_letter_code
_entity_poly.pdbx_strand_id
1 'polypeptide(L)'
;MTGVYLPLLWEQSFCIRTPIALGYTRGHFSALVPIEPYSRIDSRPPIQHSNMSPDHMRSTFLPLMDRDRKLLPIHFLTESEVIIKLYILYSN
;
A
#
# COMPACT_ATOMS: atom_id res chain seq x y z
N MET A 1 13.42 -3.32 10.59
CA MET A 1 12.04 -3.67 10.99
C MET A 1 11.19 -3.71 9.73
N THR A 2 10.29 -4.67 9.62
CA THR A 2 9.41 -4.85 8.45
C THR A 2 8.01 -5.08 8.98
N GLY A 3 6.99 -4.48 8.36
CA GLY A 3 5.60 -4.62 8.79
C GLY A 3 4.70 -3.47 8.37
N VAL A 4 3.45 -3.55 8.79
CA VAL A 4 2.42 -2.53 8.60
C VAL A 4 2.20 -1.79 9.91
N TYR A 5 2.09 -0.46 9.83
CA TYR A 5 1.77 0.41 10.96
C TYR A 5 0.46 1.12 10.65
N LEU A 6 -0.54 0.92 11.49
CA LEU A 6 -1.86 1.52 11.33
C LEU A 6 -2.06 2.64 12.36
N PRO A 7 -2.78 3.71 12.02
CA PRO A 7 -3.08 4.83 12.93
C PRO A 7 -4.20 4.47 13.91
N LEU A 8 -4.04 3.40 14.69
CA LEU A 8 -5.10 2.79 15.53
C LEU A 8 -5.65 3.72 16.63
N LEU A 9 -4.95 4.83 16.92
CA LEU A 9 -5.38 5.83 17.90
C LEU A 9 -6.38 6.84 17.33
N TRP A 10 -6.67 6.77 16.03
CA TRP A 10 -7.60 7.68 15.33
C TRP A 10 -8.80 6.90 14.79
N GLU A 11 -9.97 7.56 14.68
CA GLU A 11 -11.08 6.95 13.95
C GLU A 11 -10.74 6.80 12.47
N GLN A 12 -11.21 5.71 11.86
CA GLN A 12 -10.89 5.37 10.46
C GLN A 12 -11.33 6.45 9.48
N SER A 13 -12.42 7.17 9.79
CA SER A 13 -12.95 8.29 9.01
C SER A 13 -11.98 9.47 8.90
N PHE A 14 -11.06 9.63 9.85
CA PHE A 14 -10.02 10.66 9.84
C PHE A 14 -8.71 10.22 9.15
N CYS A 15 -8.62 8.94 8.75
CA CYS A 15 -7.40 8.37 8.22
C CYS A 15 -7.35 8.43 6.69
N ILE A 16 -6.16 8.74 6.14
CA ILE A 16 -5.88 8.58 4.72
C ILE A 16 -5.54 7.10 4.48
N ARG A 17 -6.27 6.45 3.56
CA ARG A 17 -6.10 5.02 3.25
C ARG A 17 -4.92 4.72 2.33
N THR A 18 -4.40 5.73 1.63
CA THR A 18 -3.21 5.57 0.79
C THR A 18 -1.97 5.44 1.68
N PRO A 19 -1.29 4.28 1.70
CA PRO A 19 -0.15 4.06 2.58
C PRO A 19 1.09 4.81 2.10
N ILE A 20 1.99 5.09 3.05
CA ILE A 20 3.36 5.50 2.75
C ILE A 20 4.27 4.28 2.92
N ALA A 21 5.09 3.99 1.92
CA ALA A 21 6.05 2.90 1.97
C ALA A 21 7.45 3.40 2.34
N LEU A 22 8.08 2.75 3.32
CA LEU A 22 9.44 3.05 3.76
C LEU A 22 10.33 1.81 3.66
N GLY A 23 11.51 2.00 3.07
CA GLY A 23 12.60 1.04 3.13
C GLY A 23 13.43 1.27 4.39
N TYR A 24 13.88 0.20 5.02
CA TYR A 24 14.76 0.27 6.18
C TYR A 24 15.99 -0.60 5.98
N THR A 25 17.18 -0.01 6.03
CA THR A 25 18.45 -0.74 5.94
C THR A 25 19.47 -0.15 6.91
N ARG A 26 20.13 -1.00 7.71
CA ARG A 26 21.26 -0.62 8.59
C ARG A 26 21.03 0.64 9.45
N GLY A 27 19.81 0.84 9.98
CA GLY A 27 19.49 2.01 10.80
C GLY A 27 18.93 3.21 10.03
N HIS A 28 18.86 3.15 8.70
CA HIS A 28 18.37 4.24 7.86
C HIS A 28 17.00 3.93 7.26
N PHE A 29 16.12 4.93 7.30
CA PHE A 29 14.85 4.92 6.59
C PHE A 29 14.95 5.67 5.26
N SER A 30 14.21 5.20 4.25
CA SER A 30 14.11 5.87 2.95
C SER A 30 12.69 5.74 2.42
N ALA A 31 12.18 6.80 1.80
CA ALA A 31 10.89 6.73 1.11
C ALA A 31 10.99 5.80 -0.10
N LEU A 32 10.02 4.89 -0.24
CA LEU A 32 9.85 4.09 -1.44
C LEU A 32 8.77 4.75 -2.29
N VAL A 33 9.17 5.24 -3.45
CA VAL A 33 8.27 5.91 -4.39
C VAL A 33 8.08 5.05 -5.63
N PRO A 34 6.85 5.00 -6.19
CA PRO A 34 6.63 4.34 -7.46
C PRO A 34 7.42 5.06 -8.55
N ILE A 35 7.94 4.29 -9.52
CA ILE A 35 8.50 4.89 -10.73
C ILE A 35 7.33 5.48 -11.52
N GLU A 36 7.49 6.71 -12.00
CA GLU A 36 6.49 7.33 -12.86
C GLU A 36 6.26 6.44 -14.09
N PRO A 37 5.02 6.06 -14.41
CA PRO A 37 4.76 5.30 -15.62
C PRO A 37 5.26 6.12 -16.80
N TYR A 38 6.10 5.54 -17.66
CA TYR A 38 6.54 6.19 -18.90
C TYR A 38 5.29 6.67 -19.65
N SER A 39 5.07 7.98 -19.67
CA SER A 39 4.14 8.58 -20.60
C SER A 39 4.63 8.19 -21.98
N ARG A 40 3.81 7.48 -22.75
CA ARG A 40 4.18 7.13 -24.12
C ARG A 40 4.44 8.45 -24.85
N ILE A 41 5.71 8.72 -25.17
CA ILE A 41 6.15 9.86 -25.98
C ILE A 41 5.63 9.75 -27.42
N ASP A 42 4.91 8.68 -27.77
CA ASP A 42 4.20 8.57 -29.03
C ASP A 42 2.81 9.19 -28.95
N SER A 43 2.68 10.28 -29.69
CA SER A 43 1.48 11.02 -30.11
C SER A 43 0.47 10.17 -30.91
N ARG A 44 0.18 8.95 -30.48
CA ARG A 44 -0.88 8.11 -31.05
C ARG A 44 -2.02 7.97 -30.04
N PRO A 45 -3.25 8.37 -30.39
CA PRO A 45 -4.39 8.18 -29.51
C PRO A 45 -4.53 6.69 -29.20
N PRO A 46 -4.76 6.30 -27.94
CA PRO A 46 -4.98 4.91 -27.60
C PRO A 46 -6.25 4.45 -28.32
N ILE A 47 -6.12 3.43 -29.16
CA ILE A 47 -7.26 2.70 -29.71
C ILE A 47 -8.09 2.23 -28.50
N GLN A 48 -9.31 2.73 -28.39
CA GLN A 48 -10.26 2.45 -27.31
C GLN A 48 -10.63 0.96 -27.31
N HIS A 49 -9.80 0.13 -26.69
CA HIS A 49 -10.11 -1.28 -26.40
C HIS A 49 -9.81 -1.64 -24.94
N SER A 50 -9.88 -0.66 -24.05
CA SER A 50 -9.98 -0.90 -22.61
C SER A 50 -10.76 0.24 -21.97
N ASN A 51 -11.94 -0.06 -21.43
CA ASN A 51 -12.76 0.81 -20.59
C ASN A 51 -12.09 1.08 -19.23
N MET A 52 -10.80 1.41 -19.22
CA MET A 52 -10.02 1.60 -18.00
C MET A 52 -9.95 3.09 -17.75
N SER A 53 -10.63 3.54 -16.69
CA SER A 53 -10.65 4.96 -16.30
C SER A 53 -9.22 5.45 -15.99
N PRO A 54 -8.90 6.73 -16.25
CA PRO A 54 -7.56 7.29 -16.04
C PRO A 54 -7.04 7.15 -14.60
N ASP A 55 -7.91 6.98 -13.60
CA ASP A 55 -7.53 6.70 -12.20
C ASP A 55 -6.80 5.36 -12.03
N HIS A 56 -7.14 4.35 -12.84
CA HIS A 56 -6.48 3.05 -12.78
C HIS A 56 -5.05 3.08 -13.35
N MET A 57 -4.68 4.11 -14.12
CA MET A 57 -3.32 4.25 -14.67
C MET A 57 -2.28 4.72 -13.64
N ARG A 58 -2.69 5.15 -12.43
CA ARG A 58 -1.77 5.70 -11.41
C ARG A 58 -1.70 4.91 -10.10
N SER A 59 -2.33 3.74 -10.03
CA SER A 59 -2.32 2.91 -8.82
C SER A 59 -0.99 2.18 -8.63
N THR A 60 -0.43 2.22 -7.42
CA THR A 60 0.73 1.41 -7.03
C THR A 60 0.29 0.31 -6.07
N PHE A 61 0.73 -0.92 -6.34
CA PHE A 61 0.41 -2.07 -5.51
C PHE A 61 1.60 -2.39 -4.58
N LEU A 62 1.33 -2.42 -3.28
CA LEU A 62 2.30 -2.84 -2.26
C LEU A 62 1.91 -4.22 -1.74
N PRO A 63 2.82 -5.21 -1.74
CA PRO A 63 2.52 -6.52 -1.19
C PRO A 63 2.37 -6.44 0.33
N LEU A 64 1.26 -6.97 0.86
CA LEU A 64 1.03 -7.10 2.30
C LEU A 64 1.51 -8.46 2.85
N MET A 65 2.24 -9.22 2.05
CA MET A 65 2.79 -10.53 2.37
C MET A 65 4.25 -10.64 1.94
N ASP A 66 5.00 -11.52 2.58
CA ASP A 66 6.34 -11.89 2.13
C ASP A 66 6.31 -12.95 1.00
N ARG A 67 7.50 -13.37 0.57
CA ARG A 67 7.68 -14.35 -0.51
C ARG A 67 7.07 -15.72 -0.16
N ASP A 68 6.97 -16.06 1.11
CA ASP A 68 6.43 -17.33 1.60
C ASP A 68 4.91 -17.24 1.84
N ARG A 69 4.27 -16.17 1.37
CA ARG A 69 2.83 -15.85 1.51
C ARG A 69 2.40 -15.67 2.96
N LYS A 70 3.33 -15.35 3.86
CA LYS A 70 3.01 -14.98 5.23
C LYS A 70 2.67 -13.49 5.27
N LEU A 71 1.57 -13.17 5.95
CA LEU A 71 1.15 -11.78 6.15
C LEU A 71 2.25 -11.00 6.90
N LEU A 72 2.52 -9.79 6.44
CA LEU A 72 3.41 -8.87 7.14
C LEU A 72 2.89 -8.63 8.57
N PRO A 73 3.77 -8.50 9.57
CA PRO A 73 3.34 -8.21 10.93
C PRO A 73 2.68 -6.82 10.98
N ILE A 74 1.55 -6.73 11.67
CA ILE A 74 0.92 -5.46 12.01
C ILE A 74 1.36 -5.12 13.43
N HIS A 75 2.03 -3.99 13.59
CA HIS A 75 2.64 -3.61 14.85
C HIS A 75 1.62 -2.99 15.81
N PHE A 76 1.88 -3.15 17.11
CA PHE A 76 1.12 -2.53 18.21
C PHE A 76 -0.35 -2.94 18.34
N LEU A 77 -0.74 -4.10 17.78
CA LEU A 77 -2.05 -4.68 18.05
C LEU A 77 -2.14 -5.17 19.50
N THR A 78 -3.29 -4.93 20.13
CA THR A 78 -3.72 -5.61 21.35
C THR A 78 -4.04 -7.08 21.08
N GLU A 79 -4.10 -7.91 22.13
CA GLU A 79 -4.44 -9.34 21.99
C GLU A 79 -5.79 -9.56 21.29
N SER A 80 -6.80 -8.75 21.60
CA SER A 80 -8.11 -8.79 20.97
C SER A 80 -8.05 -8.46 19.47
N GLU A 81 -7.18 -7.55 19.07
CA GLU A 81 -7.05 -7.11 17.67
C GLU A 81 -6.28 -8.11 16.82
N VAL A 82 -5.39 -8.93 17.41
CA VAL A 82 -4.64 -9.97 16.69
C VAL A 82 -5.60 -10.97 16.02
N ILE A 83 -6.71 -11.30 16.67
CA ILE A 83 -7.71 -12.25 16.17
C ILE A 83 -8.44 -11.68 14.94
N ILE A 84 -8.66 -10.37 14.89
CA ILE A 84 -9.36 -9.66 13.82
C ILE A 84 -8.41 -8.91 12.87
N LYS A 85 -7.11 -9.20 12.90
CA LYS A 85 -6.08 -8.44 12.17
C LYS A 85 -6.31 -8.34 10.66
N LEU A 86 -6.89 -9.38 10.04
CA LEU A 86 -7.25 -9.35 8.62
C LEU A 86 -8.37 -8.34 8.37
N TYR A 87 -9.40 -8.36 9.21
CA TYR A 87 -10.49 -7.39 9.13
C TYR A 87 -9.97 -5.96 9.31
N ILE A 88 -9.08 -5.73 10.28
CA ILE A 88 -8.47 -4.41 10.50
C ILE A 88 -7.69 -3.95 9.26
N LEU A 89 -6.88 -4.83 8.66
CA LEU A 89 -6.04 -4.52 7.50
C LEU A 89 -6.84 -4.22 6.23
N TYR A 90 -7.99 -4.86 6.03
CA TYR A 90 -8.83 -4.63 4.85
C TYR A 90 -9.90 -3.55 5.06
N SER A 91 -10.12 -3.11 6.31
CA SER A 91 -11.10 -2.06 6.65
C SER A 91 -10.49 -0.67 6.72
N ASN A 92 -9.17 -0.57 6.94
CA ASN A 92 -8.38 0.65 6.88
C ASN A 92 -7.71 0.77 5.52
#